data_AF-A0A837HQA2-F1
#
_entry.id   AF-A0A837HQA2-F1
#
_cell.length_a   1.000
_cell.length_b   1.000
_cell.length_c   1.000
_cell.angle_alpha   90.00
_cell.angle_beta   90.00
_cell.angle_gamma   90.00
#
_symmetry.space_group_name_H-M   'P 1'
#
loop_
_entity.id
_entity.type
_entity.pdbx_description
1 polymer ?
#
loop_
_entity_poly.entity_id
_entity_poly.type
_entity_poly.pdbx_seq_one_letter_code
_entity_poly.pdbx_strand_id
1 'polypeptide(L)' 'MKYNHGEHCEGSICQDDNNLDWQIETLWCPGEKVCTKEPHMKFQKKQLAINKEVEKGTFRKSEEPYTAYQLEHQSI' A
#
# COMPACT_ATOMS: atom_id res chain seq x y z
N MET A 1 11.34 -9.82 19.48
CA MET A 1 9.99 -10.32 19.09
C MET A 1 9.81 -9.99 17.63
N LYS A 2 9.45 -10.97 16.78
CA LYS A 2 9.11 -10.69 15.37
C LYS A 2 7.77 -9.96 15.38
N TYR A 3 7.75 -8.71 14.94
CA TYR A 3 6.50 -7.96 14.78
C TYR A 3 5.70 -8.63 13.66
N ASN A 4 4.64 -9.35 14.01
CA ASN A 4 3.72 -9.91 13.02
C ASN A 4 2.83 -8.78 12.54
N HIS A 5 3.24 -8.20 11.42
CA HIS A 5 2.66 -7.00 10.85
C HIS A 5 1.11 -7.07 10.70
N GLY A 6 0.57 -8.24 10.37
CA GLY A 6 -0.87 -8.45 10.14
C GLY A 6 -1.77 -8.39 11.37
N GLU A 7 -1.25 -8.36 12.61
CA GLU A 7 -2.10 -8.34 13.82
C GLU A 7 -2.53 -6.92 14.24
N HIS A 8 -1.85 -5.89 13.75
CA HIS A 8 -2.06 -4.50 14.20
C HIS A 8 -2.13 -3.48 13.07
N CYS A 9 -2.10 -3.92 11.82
CA CYS A 9 -2.17 -3.06 10.66
C CYS A 9 -3.22 -3.58 9.69
N GLU A 10 -4.12 -2.70 9.27
CA GLU A 10 -5.17 -3.05 8.32
C GLU A 10 -4.67 -3.22 6.87
N GLY A 11 -3.50 -2.66 6.54
CA GLY A 11 -2.95 -2.71 5.19
C GLY A 11 -1.82 -3.73 5.07
N SER A 12 -1.74 -4.35 3.88
CA SER A 12 -0.70 -5.31 3.49
C SER A 12 0.71 -4.71 3.50
N ILE A 13 0.80 -3.39 3.33
CA ILE A 13 2.04 -2.60 3.32
C ILE A 13 2.01 -1.56 4.44
N CYS A 14 3.09 -1.47 5.24
CA CYS A 14 3.23 -0.49 6.32
C CYS A 14 4.66 -0.01 6.52
N GLN A 15 4.77 1.21 7.04
CA GLN A 15 6.04 1.85 7.38
C GLN A 15 6.82 1.16 8.50
N ASP A 16 6.17 0.39 9.36
CA ASP A 16 6.81 -0.34 10.47
C ASP A 16 7.06 -1.82 10.14
N ASP A 17 6.93 -2.23 8.87
CA ASP A 17 7.29 -3.58 8.51
C ASP A 17 8.79 -3.79 8.79
N ASN A 18 9.10 -4.86 9.53
CA ASN A 18 10.47 -5.19 9.93
C ASN A 18 11.19 -6.03 8.88
N ASN A 19 10.49 -6.48 7.83
CA ASN A 19 11.18 -6.93 6.63
C ASN A 19 12.00 -5.76 6.08
N LEU A 20 13.19 -5.98 5.51
CA LEU A 20 13.96 -4.91 4.89
C LEU A 20 13.50 -4.65 3.45
N ASP A 21 12.93 -5.69 2.81
CA ASP A 21 12.58 -5.68 1.39
C ASP A 21 11.07 -5.56 1.14
N TRP A 22 10.26 -5.22 2.17
CA TRP A 22 8.79 -5.09 2.05
C TRP A 22 8.36 -4.12 0.95
N GLN A 23 9.17 -3.08 0.68
CA GLN A 23 8.84 -2.10 -0.35
C GLN A 23 8.90 -2.67 -1.77
N ILE A 24 9.60 -3.81 -1.95
CA ILE A 24 9.91 -4.40 -3.25
C ILE A 24 9.24 -5.77 -3.39
N GLU A 25 9.09 -6.54 -2.31
CA GLU A 25 8.55 -7.90 -2.36
C GLU A 25 7.03 -7.96 -2.12
N THR A 26 6.48 -7.02 -1.34
CA THR A 26 5.06 -7.05 -1.01
C THR A 26 4.25 -6.46 -2.15
N LEU A 27 3.46 -7.31 -2.80
CA LEU A 27 2.48 -6.92 -3.80
C LEU A 27 1.22 -6.38 -3.12
N TRP A 28 0.64 -5.36 -3.72
CA TRP A 28 -0.52 -4.64 -3.21
C TRP A 28 -1.47 -4.31 -4.34
N CYS A 29 -2.76 -4.60 -4.15
CA CYS A 29 -3.76 -4.31 -5.16
C CYS A 29 -4.44 -2.94 -4.93
N PRO A 30 -4.89 -2.28 -6.00
CA PRO A 30 -5.82 -1.15 -5.91
C PRO A 30 -7.06 -1.47 -5.08
N GLY A 31 -7.46 -0.55 -4.21
CA GLY A 31 -8.65 -0.72 -3.35
C GLY A 31 -8.36 -1.45 -2.03
N GLU A 32 -7.19 -2.06 -1.87
CA GLU A 32 -6.83 -2.68 -0.60
C GLU A 32 -6.67 -1.64 0.51
N LYS A 33 -6.98 -2.06 1.75
CA LYS A 33 -6.85 -1.23 2.94
C LYS A 33 -5.42 -0.72 3.10
N VAL A 34 -5.30 0.50 3.63
CA VAL A 34 -4.04 1.18 3.91
C VAL A 34 -3.82 1.19 5.40
N CYS A 35 -2.56 1.00 5.83
CA CYS A 35 -2.17 1.23 7.21
C CYS A 35 -2.63 2.63 7.67
N THR A 36 -3.38 2.69 8.77
CA THR A 36 -3.95 3.92 9.34
C THR A 36 -2.98 4.69 10.25
N LYS A 37 -1.74 4.21 10.40
CA LYS A 37 -0.74 4.87 11.25
C LYS A 37 -0.31 6.20 10.65
N GLU A 38 -0.40 7.25 11.46
CA GLU A 38 0.05 8.59 11.11
C GLU A 38 1.49 8.88 11.60
N PRO A 39 2.24 9.72 10.88
CA PRO A 39 1.87 10.36 9.62
C PRO A 39 1.94 9.40 8.43
N HIS A 40 1.05 9.57 7.44
CA HIS A 40 1.09 8.77 6.22
C HIS A 40 2.37 9.05 5.39
N MET A 41 3.07 7.98 5.05
CA MET A 41 4.17 7.93 4.09
C MET A 41 3.68 8.16 2.65
N LYS A 42 4.60 8.35 1.70
CA LYS A 42 4.26 8.66 0.30
C LYS A 42 3.46 7.52 -0.35
N PHE A 43 3.88 6.27 -0.19
CA PHE A 43 3.12 5.12 -0.72
C PHE A 43 1.70 5.04 -0.15
N GLN A 44 1.50 5.27 1.16
CA GLN A 44 0.16 5.27 1.79
C GLN A 44 -0.74 6.34 1.18
N LYS A 45 -0.21 7.57 0.99
CA LYS A 45 -0.96 8.67 0.37
C LYS A 45 -1.38 8.35 -1.06
N LYS A 46 -0.49 7.73 -1.84
CA LYS A 46 -0.78 7.32 -3.22
C LYS A 46 -1.83 6.22 -3.26
N GLN A 47 -1.74 5.21 -2.40
CA GLN A 47 -2.79 4.19 -2.32
C GLN A 47 -4.14 4.79 -1.94
N LEU A 48 -4.20 5.67 -0.94
CA LEU A 48 -5.45 6.32 -0.57
C LEU A 48 -6.08 7.10 -1.73
N ALA A 49 -5.26 7.68 -2.61
CA ALA A 49 -5.75 8.33 -3.83
C ALA A 49 -6.26 7.30 -4.85
N ILE A 50 -5.53 6.20 -5.07
CA ILE A 50 -5.96 5.10 -5.95
C ILE A 50 -7.27 4.49 -5.45
N ASN A 51 -7.38 4.19 -4.15
CA ASN A 51 -8.58 3.62 -3.55
C ASN A 51 -9.80 4.51 -3.79
N LYS A 52 -9.66 5.84 -3.69
CA LYS A 52 -10.74 6.79 -4.02
C LYS A 52 -11.17 6.70 -5.48
N GLU A 53 -10.24 6.47 -6.40
CA GLU A 53 -10.57 6.30 -7.83
C GLU A 53 -11.15 4.90 -8.11
N VAL A 54 -10.72 3.86 -7.37
CA VAL A 54 -11.32 2.52 -7.43
C VAL A 54 -12.77 2.55 -6.93
N GLU A 55 -13.04 3.22 -5.80
CA GLU A 55 -14.40 3.40 -5.25
C GLU A 55 -15.33 4.13 -6.23
N LYS A 56 -14.79 5.07 -7.02
CA LYS A 56 -15.53 5.77 -8.07
C LYS A 56 -15.68 4.97 -9.36
N GLY A 57 -14.98 3.84 -9.50
CA GLY A 57 -14.92 3.05 -10.74
C GLY A 57 -14.14 3.74 -11.87
N THR A 58 -13.30 4.73 -11.56
CA THR A 58 -12.50 5.50 -12.54
C THR A 58 -11.08 4.98 -12.69
N PHE A 59 -10.60 4.16 -11.75
CA PHE A 59 -9.26 3.58 -11.80
C PHE A 59 -9.20 2.41 -12.79
N ARG A 60 -8.47 2.60 -13.90
CA ARG A 60 -8.43 1.64 -15.01
C ARG A 60 -7.60 0.38 -14.75
N LYS A 61 -6.63 0.45 -13.84
CA LYS A 61 -5.68 -0.63 -13.56
C LYS A 61 -6.04 -1.41 -12.28
N SER A 62 -7.34 -1.53 -11.97
CA SER A 62 -7.82 -2.07 -10.68
C SER A 62 -7.34 -3.50 -10.36
N GLU A 63 -6.90 -4.24 -11.38
CA GLU A 63 -6.43 -5.62 -11.26
C GLU A 63 -4.89 -5.74 -11.30
N GLU A 64 -4.15 -4.65 -11.52
CA GLU A 64 -2.68 -4.69 -11.59
C GLU A 64 -2.08 -4.49 -10.20
N PRO A 65 -1.44 -5.52 -9.61
CA PRO A 65 -0.74 -5.36 -8.34
C PRO A 65 0.54 -4.55 -8.52
N TYR A 66 0.94 -3.85 -7.47
CA TYR A 66 2.18 -3.09 -7.42
C TYR A 66 2.81 -3.13 -6.03
N THR A 67 4.07 -2.72 -5.95
CA THR A 67 4.80 -2.63 -4.69
C THR A 67 4.80 -1.19 -4.16
N ALA A 68 5.20 -1.00 -2.89
CA ALA A 68 5.37 0.35 -2.34
C ALA A 68 6.40 1.16 -3.14
N TYR A 69 7.48 0.51 -3.58
CA TYR A 69 8.50 1.12 -4.42
C TYR A 69 7.91 1.63 -5.74
N GLN A 70 7.10 0.81 -6.41
CA GLN A 70 6.43 1.21 -7.64
C GLN A 70 5.45 2.36 -7.40
N LEU A 71 4.66 2.31 -6.33
CA LEU A 71 3.82 3.44 -5.96
C LEU A 71 4.63 4.71 -5.82
N GLU A 72 5.76 4.69 -5.12
CA GLU A 72 6.54 5.90 -4.87
C GLU A 72 7.25 6.45 -6.11
N HIS A 73 7.77 5.57 -6.97
CA HIS A 73 8.70 5.94 -8.04
C HIS A 73 8.16 5.81 -9.47
N GLN A 74 7.00 5.16 -9.66
CA GLN A 74 6.39 4.96 -10.98
C GLN A 74 5.07 5.72 -11.11
N SER A 75 4.66 5.97 -12.37
CA SER A 75 3.35 6.52 -12.70
C SER A 75 2.35 5.37 -12.84
N ILE A 76 1.67 5.04 -11.74
CA ILE A 76 0.62 4.03 -11.68
C ILE A 76 -0.73 4.66 -12.00
#